data_AF-A0A7X7H7E2-F1
#
_entry.id   AF-A0A7X7H7E2-F1
#
_cell.length_a   1.000
_cell.length_b   1.000
_cell.length_c   1.000
_cell.angle_alpha   90.00
_cell.angle_beta   90.00
_cell.angle_gamma   90.00
#
_symmetry.space_group_name_H-M   'P 1'
#
loop_
_entity.id
_entity.type
_entity.pdbx_description
1 polymer ?
#
loop_
_entity_poly.entity_id
_entity_poly.type
_entity_poly.pdbx_seq_one_letter_code
_entity_poly.pdbx_strand_id
1 'polypeptide(L)' 'YSVIPGGVVPGLLVRNPDFLECKDDYPFLWGENECCINSVPNYVMLTLAAIEVAEAINNK' A
#
# COMPACT_ATOMS: atom_id res chain seq x y z
N TYR A 1 7.42 -16.93 -12.47
CA TYR A 1 6.79 -15.86 -11.67
C TYR A 1 5.29 -16.01 -11.83
N SER A 2 4.54 -16.15 -10.74
CA SER A 2 3.07 -16.23 -10.72
C SER A 2 2.48 -14.87 -10.37
N VAL A 3 1.40 -14.47 -11.03
CA VAL A 3 0.71 -13.18 -10.81
C VAL A 3 -0.76 -13.44 -10.49
N ILE A 4 -1.30 -12.69 -9.52
CA ILE A 4 -2.73 -12.62 -9.23
C ILE A 4 -3.26 -11.33 -9.89
N PRO A 5 -4.10 -11.41 -10.95
CA PRO A 5 -4.67 -10.23 -11.58
C PRO A 5 -5.41 -9.36 -10.55
N GLY A 6 -5.05 -8.08 -10.46
CA GLY A 6 -5.65 -7.12 -9.51
C GLY A 6 -5.13 -7.23 -8.08
N GLY A 7 -4.22 -8.16 -7.79
CA GLY A 7 -3.53 -8.17 -6.51
C GLY A 7 -2.43 -7.09 -6.47
N VAL A 8 -2.29 -6.43 -5.33
CA VAL A 8 -1.30 -5.37 -5.10
C VAL A 8 -0.54 -5.69 -3.83
N VAL A 9 0.78 -5.52 -3.87
CA VAL A 9 1.61 -5.52 -2.66
C VAL A 9 1.55 -4.11 -2.07
N PRO A 10 1.19 -3.93 -0.80
CA PRO A 10 0.98 -2.61 -0.18
C PRO A 10 2.26 -1.75 -0.09
N GLY A 11 3.42 -2.28 -0.46
CA GLY A 11 4.69 -1.56 -0.46
C GLY A 11 5.18 -1.29 0.96
N LEU A 12 5.85 -0.16 1.15
CA LEU A 12 6.48 0.23 2.41
C LEU A 12 5.41 0.68 3.43
N LEU A 13 5.05 -0.20 4.37
CA LEU A 13 4.10 0.12 5.44
C LEU A 13 4.82 0.72 6.65
N VAL A 14 4.31 1.83 7.17
CA VAL A 14 4.82 2.46 8.40
C VAL A 14 4.07 1.89 9.62
N ARG A 15 4.77 1.19 10.49
CA ARG A 15 4.25 0.69 11.77
C ARG A 15 4.77 1.54 12.93
N ASN A 16 3.89 1.88 13.87
CA ASN A 16 4.31 2.53 15.12
C ASN A 16 5.35 1.66 15.85
N PRO A 17 6.45 2.22 16.38
CA PRO A 17 6.79 3.65 16.49
C PRO A 17 7.85 4.12 15.47
N ASP A 18 7.59 3.97 14.16
CA ASP A 18 8.46 4.37 13.02
C ASP A 18 9.34 3.23 12.45
N PHE A 19 8.74 2.05 12.26
CA PHE A 19 9.37 0.97 11.48
C PHE A 19 8.73 0.84 10.10
N LEU A 20 9.58 0.72 9.07
CA LEU A 20 9.16 0.41 7.71
C LEU A 20 9.13 -1.11 7.53
N GLU A 21 7.94 -1.68 7.30
CA GLU A 21 7.67 -3.12 7.15
C GLU A 21 7.77 -3.58 5.68
N CYS A 22 8.87 -3.23 5.00
CA CYS A 22 9.22 -3.84 3.71
C CYS A 22 10.74 -3.86 3.61
N LYS A 23 11.35 -4.70 4.45
CA LYS A 23 12.80 -4.83 4.55
C LYS A 23 13.29 -5.95 3.63
N ASP A 24 14.17 -5.60 2.69
CA ASP A 24 14.78 -6.58 1.77
C ASP A 24 15.66 -7.62 2.50
N ASP A 25 16.11 -7.31 3.72
CA ASP A 25 17.05 -8.12 4.52
C ASP A 25 16.37 -8.96 5.62
N TYR A 26 15.06 -8.81 5.84
CA TYR A 26 14.32 -9.53 6.90
C TYR A 26 13.02 -10.15 6.39
N PRO A 27 13.08 -11.30 5.68
CA PRO A 27 11.95 -11.85 4.92
C PRO A 27 10.89 -12.61 5.74
N PHE A 28 10.88 -12.49 7.08
CA PHE A 28 10.09 -13.38 7.96
C PHE A 28 8.77 -12.78 8.46
N LEU A 29 8.34 -11.63 7.95
CA LEU A 29 6.97 -11.15 8.11
C LEU A 29 6.19 -11.47 6.82
N TRP A 30 5.55 -12.64 6.82
CA TRP A 30 4.86 -13.23 5.67
C TRP A 30 3.92 -12.26 4.90
N GLY A 31 3.33 -11.28 5.58
CA GLY A 31 2.40 -10.31 4.98
C GLY A 31 3.04 -9.20 4.13
N GLU A 32 4.36 -8.97 4.21
CA GLU A 32 5.01 -7.80 3.58
C GLU A 32 5.04 -7.88 2.04
N ASN A 33 5.17 -9.10 1.50
CA ASN A 33 5.17 -9.33 0.04
C ASN A 33 3.96 -10.14 -0.43
N GLU A 34 2.92 -10.23 0.42
CA GLU A 34 1.69 -10.94 0.11
C GLU A 34 0.80 -10.09 -0.80
N CYS A 35 0.45 -10.68 -1.93
CA CYS A 35 -0.45 -10.07 -2.91
C CYS A 35 -1.89 -10.48 -2.58
N CYS A 36 -2.62 -9.62 -1.87
CA CYS A 36 -4.03 -9.81 -1.56
C CYS A 36 -4.93 -8.99 -2.50
N ILE A 37 -6.15 -9.47 -2.80
CA ILE A 37 -7.14 -8.72 -3.59
C ILE A 37 -8.06 -7.90 -2.68
N ASN A 38 -8.39 -8.39 -1.48
CA ASN A 38 -9.46 -7.84 -0.64
C ASN A 38 -9.17 -6.42 -0.10
N SER A 39 -7.89 -6.10 0.17
CA SER A 39 -7.47 -4.79 0.67
C SER A 39 -7.29 -3.74 -0.44
N VAL A 40 -7.14 -4.17 -1.70
CA VAL A 40 -6.79 -3.30 -2.84
C VAL A 40 -7.87 -2.25 -3.13
N PRO A 41 -9.19 -2.59 -3.17
CA PRO A 41 -10.23 -1.59 -3.42
C PRO A 41 -10.21 -0.44 -2.40
N ASN A 42 -9.99 -0.75 -1.12
CA ASN A 42 -9.94 0.25 -0.06
C ASN A 42 -8.71 1.18 -0.22
N TYR A 43 -7.55 0.60 -0.55
CA TYR A 43 -6.33 1.38 -0.80
C TYR A 43 -6.46 2.30 -2.02
N VAL A 44 -7.02 1.78 -3.13
CA VAL A 44 -7.27 2.56 -4.34
C VAL A 44 -8.25 3.69 -4.06
N MET A 45 -9.35 3.42 -3.35
CA MET A 45 -10.34 4.43 -2.97
C MET A 45 -9.72 5.54 -2.11
N LEU A 46 -8.93 5.18 -1.11
CA LEU A 46 -8.21 6.15 -0.27
C LEU A 46 -7.27 7.02 -1.10
N THR A 47 -6.53 6.41 -2.03
CA THR A 47 -5.59 7.12 -2.90
C THR A 47 -6.29 8.14 -3.80
N LEU A 48 -7.41 7.74 -4.42
CA LEU A 48 -8.22 8.63 -5.25
C LEU A 48 -8.78 9.81 -4.44
N ALA A 49 -9.31 9.55 -3.24
CA ALA A 49 -9.80 10.60 -2.36
C ALA A 49 -8.67 11.56 -1.92
N ALA A 50 -7.48 11.04 -1.63
CA ALA A 50 -6.33 11.87 -1.28
C ALA A 50 -5.86 12.76 -2.45
N ILE A 51 -5.89 12.24 -3.69
CA ILE A 51 -5.61 13.02 -4.90
C ILE A 51 -6.61 14.16 -5.06
N GLU A 52 -7.92 13.87 -4.95
CA GLU A 52 -8.98 14.88 -5.07
C GLU A 52 -8.82 15.99 -4.02
N VAL A 53 -8.51 15.62 -2.77
CA VAL A 53 -8.23 16.59 -1.70
C VAL A 53 -6.98 17.42 -2.00
N ALA A 54 -5.90 16.79 -2.46
CA ALA A 54 -4.67 17.50 -2.80
C ALA A 54 -4.88 18.49 -3.96
N GLU A 55 -5.65 18.11 -4.99
CA GLU A 55 -6.04 18.98 -6.09
C GLU A 55 -6.90 20.15 -5.61
N ALA A 56 -7.87 19.91 -4.72
CA ALA A 56 -8.70 20.98 -4.14
C ALA A 56 -7.88 21.97 -3.29
N ILE A 57 -6.85 21.48 -2.58
CA ILE A 57 -5.93 22.34 -1.82
C ILE A 57 -5.03 23.16 -2.76
N ASN A 58 -4.52 22.52 -3.83
CA ASN A 58 -3.58 23.13 -4.77
C ASN A 58 -4.25 24.07 -5.78
N ASN A 59 -5.55 23.91 -6.06
CA ASN A 59 -6.35 24.82 -6.89
C ASN A 59 -6.79 26.11 -6.14
N LYS A 60 -5.97 26.56 -5.20
CA LYS A 60 -6.02 27.92 -4.64
C LYS A 60 -5.06 28.84 -5.37
#